data_AF-A0A2X4UF05-F1
#
_entry.id   AF-A0A2X4UF05-F1
#
_cell.length_a   1.000
_cell.length_b   1.000
_cell.length_c   1.000
_cell.angle_alpha   90.00
_cell.angle_beta   90.00
_cell.angle_gamma   90.00
#
_symmetry.space_group_name_H-M   'P 1'
#
loop_
_entity.id
_entity.type
_entity.pdbx_description
1 polymer ?
#
loop_
_entity_poly.entity_id
_entity_poly.type
_entity_poly.pdbx_seq_one_letter_code
_entity_poly.pdbx_strand_id
1 'polypeptide(L)'
;MTPINPDRLVAWRRQLHQYPEIGWTEFVTTATIIQTLREMGLAVKPGPLIMRRESILGRDEQLVAKAIEAAKAKGVSPAQLDEMDGLTGCMAELDTGIPGPTFGFRFDIDCVAVQESNDREHRPSAEGFRLPVLWPNARLRP
;
A
#
# COMPACT_ATOMS: atom_id res chain seq x y z
N MET A 1 7.50 3.54 -22.66
CA MET A 1 7.00 2.67 -21.57
C MET A 1 6.91 1.25 -22.08
N THR A 2 7.48 0.28 -21.37
CA THR A 2 7.32 -1.14 -21.71
C THR A 2 5.92 -1.60 -21.31
N PRO A 3 5.19 -2.34 -22.16
CA PRO A 3 3.90 -2.91 -21.79
C PRO A 3 4.01 -3.80 -20.55
N ILE A 4 3.04 -3.69 -19.65
CA ILE A 4 2.97 -4.57 -18.47
C ILE A 4 2.26 -5.86 -18.88
N ASN A 5 2.93 -7.00 -18.72
CA ASN A 5 2.35 -8.33 -18.97
C ASN A 5 1.22 -8.61 -17.95
N PRO A 6 0.04 -9.11 -18.37
CA PRO A 6 -1.01 -9.59 -17.46
C PRO A 6 -0.54 -10.49 -16.31
N ASP A 7 0.43 -11.38 -16.54
CA ASP A 7 1.00 -12.25 -15.50
C ASP A 7 1.67 -11.44 -14.38
N ARG A 8 2.31 -10.32 -14.74
CA ARG A 8 2.92 -9.40 -13.77
C ARG A 8 1.85 -8.70 -12.93
N LEU A 9 0.70 -8.34 -13.52
CA LEU A 9 -0.43 -7.78 -12.77
C LEU A 9 -0.98 -8.79 -11.77
N VAL A 10 -1.12 -10.06 -12.16
CA VAL A 10 -1.55 -11.14 -11.25
C VAL A 10 -0.53 -11.34 -10.13
N ALA A 11 0.76 -11.35 -10.44
CA ALA A 11 1.83 -11.49 -9.46
C ALA A 11 1.81 -10.35 -8.43
N TRP A 12 1.73 -9.09 -8.88
CA TRP A 12 1.61 -7.94 -7.98
C TRP A 12 0.37 -8.00 -7.10
N ARG A 13 -0.79 -8.33 -7.68
CA ARG A 13 -2.03 -8.50 -6.90
C ARG A 13 -1.86 -9.55 -5.81
N ARG A 14 -1.25 -10.71 -6.13
CA ARG A 14 -1.03 -11.78 -5.14
C ARG A 14 -0.03 -11.37 -4.07
N GLN A 15 1.05 -10.68 -4.44
CA GLN A 15 2.04 -10.17 -3.49
C GLN A 15 1.42 -9.18 -2.49
N LEU A 16 0.64 -8.21 -2.99
CA LEU A 16 -0.05 -7.23 -2.15
C LEU A 16 -1.11 -7.91 -1.26
N HIS A 17 -1.85 -8.89 -1.79
CA HIS A 17 -2.84 -9.67 -1.01
C HIS A 17 -2.21 -10.45 0.14
N GLN A 18 -0.97 -10.94 -0.02
CA GLN A 18 -0.28 -11.71 1.01
C GLN A 18 0.22 -10.86 2.19
N TYR A 19 0.20 -9.54 2.08
CA TYR A 19 0.55 -8.65 3.18
C TYR A 19 -0.46 -7.50 3.30
N PRO A 20 -1.69 -7.82 3.74
CA PRO A 20 -2.74 -6.83 3.86
C PRO A 20 -2.46 -5.89 5.04
N GLU A 21 -2.39 -4.60 4.75
CA GLU A 21 -2.17 -3.52 5.71
C GLU A 21 -3.47 -2.73 5.89
N ILE A 22 -3.88 -2.50 7.13
CA ILE A 22 -5.12 -1.79 7.47
C ILE A 22 -4.93 -0.28 7.36
N GLY A 23 -6.04 0.47 7.37
CA GLY A 23 -6.06 1.93 7.32
C GLY A 23 -4.96 2.59 8.18
N TRP A 24 -4.17 3.46 7.55
CA TRP A 24 -3.03 4.20 8.13
C TRP A 24 -1.75 3.39 8.41
N THR A 25 -1.70 2.11 8.03
CA THR A 25 -0.57 1.20 8.31
C THR A 25 0.15 0.69 7.07
N GLU A 26 -0.19 1.18 5.89
CA GLU A 26 0.21 0.72 4.56
C GLU A 26 1.64 1.07 4.17
N PHE A 27 2.60 0.97 5.08
CA PHE A 27 3.99 1.40 4.87
C PHE A 27 4.74 0.52 3.86
N VAL A 28 4.54 -0.80 3.91
CA VAL A 28 5.18 -1.73 2.96
C VAL A 28 4.57 -1.54 1.56
N THR A 29 3.25 -1.43 1.48
CA THR A 29 2.52 -1.20 0.24
C THR A 29 2.90 0.14 -0.37
N THR A 30 2.91 1.21 0.42
CA THR A 30 3.31 2.55 -0.03
C THR A 30 4.74 2.57 -0.55
N ALA A 31 5.69 1.99 0.19
CA ALA A 31 7.08 1.89 -0.24
C ALA A 31 7.22 1.13 -1.56
N THR A 32 6.49 0.02 -1.72
CA THR A 32 6.47 -0.79 -2.94
C THR A 32 5.94 -0.01 -4.14
N ILE A 33 4.84 0.74 -3.96
CA ILE A 33 4.25 1.56 -5.02
C ILE A 33 5.19 2.71 -5.41
N ILE A 34 5.74 3.43 -4.43
CA ILE A 34 6.70 4.52 -4.67
C ILE A 34 7.89 4.01 -5.49
N GLN A 35 8.50 2.90 -5.07
CA GLN A 35 9.63 2.31 -5.79
C GLN A 35 9.24 1.93 -7.21
N THR A 36 8.12 1.22 -7.38
CA THR A 36 7.65 0.76 -8.69
C THR A 36 7.41 1.93 -9.65
N LEU A 37 6.76 3.00 -9.18
CA LEU A 37 6.48 4.18 -10.01
C LEU A 37 7.76 4.97 -10.35
N ARG A 38 8.71 5.06 -9.41
CA ARG A 38 10.03 5.66 -9.66
C ARG A 38 10.83 4.86 -10.69
N GLU A 39 10.81 3.53 -10.63
CA GLU A 39 11.43 2.64 -11.63
C GLU A 39 10.79 2.81 -13.02
N MET A 40 9.53 3.23 -13.10
CA MET A 40 8.85 3.59 -14.35
C MET A 40 9.21 5.00 -14.85
N GLY A 41 10.01 5.77 -14.11
CA GLY A 41 10.42 7.13 -14.47
C GLY A 41 9.42 8.21 -14.08
N LEU A 42 8.47 7.92 -13.19
CA LEU A 42 7.49 8.90 -12.72
C LEU A 42 8.01 9.69 -11.51
N ALA A 43 7.63 10.97 -11.46
CA ALA A 43 7.83 11.79 -10.27
C ALA A 43 6.76 11.43 -9.22
N VAL A 44 7.21 10.97 -8.04
CA VAL A 44 6.32 10.48 -6.98
C VAL A 44 6.44 11.35 -5.73
N LYS A 45 5.29 11.86 -5.27
CA LYS A 45 5.14 12.64 -4.04
C LYS A 45 4.62 11.71 -2.92
N PRO A 46 5.37 11.51 -1.82
CA PRO A 46 4.94 10.69 -0.69
C PRO A 46 3.92 11.42 0.20
N GLY A 47 3.30 10.68 1.13
CA GLY A 47 2.24 11.10 2.05
C GLY A 47 2.27 12.57 2.51
N PRO A 48 3.36 13.09 3.09
CA PRO A 48 3.44 14.46 3.61
C PRO A 48 3.22 15.56 2.55
N LEU A 49 3.46 15.26 1.27
CA LEU A 49 3.25 16.20 0.18
C LEU A 49 1.84 16.15 -0.40
N ILE A 50 1.02 15.18 0.02
CA ILE A 50 -0.31 14.94 -0.55
C ILE A 50 -1.44 14.94 0.50
N MET A 51 -1.09 14.94 1.79
CA MET A 51 -2.04 14.92 2.90
C MET A 51 -1.71 15.99 3.94
N ARG A 52 -2.76 16.53 4.57
CA ARG A 52 -2.66 17.41 5.73
C ARG A 52 -2.85 16.60 7.01
N ARG A 53 -1.84 16.58 7.89
CA ARG A 53 -1.86 15.81 9.15
C ARG A 53 -3.06 16.15 10.02
N GLU A 54 -3.46 17.42 10.03
CA GLU A 54 -4.53 17.96 10.86
C GLU A 54 -5.92 17.50 10.37
N SER A 55 -6.01 16.97 9.14
CA SER A 55 -7.24 16.46 8.55
C SER A 55 -7.39 14.94 8.70
N ILE A 56 -6.44 14.27 9.36
CA ILE A 56 -6.44 12.82 9.52
C ILE A 56 -7.39 12.41 10.65
N LEU A 57 -8.31 11.48 10.34
CA LEU A 57 -9.29 10.94 11.28
C LEU A 57 -9.10 9.43 11.43
N GLY A 58 -9.43 8.89 12.61
CA GLY A 58 -9.40 7.45 12.87
C GLY A 58 -8.01 6.80 12.90
N ARG A 59 -6.94 7.61 12.92
CA ARG A 59 -5.57 7.14 13.02
C ARG A 59 -5.21 6.79 14.46
N ASP A 60 -4.60 5.61 14.65
CA ASP A 60 -4.06 5.14 15.92
C ASP A 60 -2.53 5.16 15.87
N GLU A 61 -1.90 6.07 16.63
CA GLU A 61 -0.43 6.22 16.62
C GLU A 61 0.32 4.99 17.15
N GLN A 62 -0.29 4.20 18.05
CA GLN A 62 0.35 2.96 18.53
C GLN A 62 0.38 1.91 17.42
N LEU A 63 -0.70 1.84 16.64
CA LEU A 63 -0.80 0.94 15.51
C LEU A 63 0.18 1.36 14.40
N VAL A 64 0.29 2.65 14.12
CA VAL A 64 1.25 3.20 13.15
C VAL A 64 2.68 2.90 13.58
N ALA A 65 3.04 3.13 14.84
CA ALA A 65 4.38 2.82 15.34
C ALA A 65 4.74 1.33 15.14
N LYS A 66 3.79 0.42 15.43
CA LYS A 66 3.98 -1.02 15.17
C LYS A 66 4.13 -1.34 13.69
N ALA A 67 3.35 -0.67 12.83
CA ALA A 67 3.41 -0.87 11.39
C ALA A 67 4.75 -0.39 10.79
N ILE A 68 5.30 0.71 11.29
CA ILE A 68 6.63 1.19 10.91
C ILE A 68 7.70 0.15 11.26
N GLU A 69 7.67 -0.42 12.46
CA GLU A 69 8.62 -1.49 12.84
C GLU A 69 8.44 -2.75 12.00
N ALA A 70 7.20 -3.14 11.69
CA ALA A 70 6.92 -4.25 10.79
C ALA A 70 7.45 -3.99 9.37
N ALA A 71 7.33 -2.74 8.88
CA ALA A 71 7.84 -2.34 7.57
C ALA A 71 9.37 -2.40 7.51
N LYS A 72 10.07 -1.97 8.58
CA LYS A 72 11.53 -2.15 8.70
C LYS A 72 11.92 -3.62 8.63
N ALA A 73 11.22 -4.49 9.37
CA ALA A 73 11.46 -5.93 9.36
C ALA A 73 11.18 -6.57 7.97
N LYS A 74 10.31 -5.95 7.17
CA LYS A 74 10.02 -6.35 5.77
C LYS A 74 10.98 -5.76 4.74
N GLY A 75 11.97 -4.98 5.16
CA GLY A 75 13.01 -4.44 4.28
C GLY A 75 12.68 -3.07 3.67
N VAL A 76 11.66 -2.36 4.17
CA VAL A 76 11.47 -0.96 3.79
C VAL A 76 12.66 -0.15 4.32
N SER A 77 13.31 0.61 3.43
CA SER A 77 14.52 1.34 3.79
C SER A 77 14.21 2.52 4.74
N PRO A 78 15.17 2.92 5.60
CA PRO A 78 15.01 4.12 6.43
C PRO A 78 14.69 5.36 5.61
N ALA A 79 15.34 5.55 4.45
CA ALA A 79 15.08 6.68 3.57
C ALA A 79 13.61 6.72 3.08
N GLN A 80 13.03 5.57 2.73
CA GLN A 80 11.61 5.52 2.35
C GLN A 80 10.68 5.85 3.52
N LEU A 81 11.01 5.39 4.73
CA LEU A 81 10.23 5.71 5.93
C LEU A 81 10.32 7.19 6.30
N ASP A 82 11.51 7.78 6.17
CA ASP A 82 11.75 9.20 6.40
C ASP A 82 10.99 10.06 5.38
N GLU A 83 10.98 9.67 4.10
CA GLU A 83 10.18 10.33 3.05
C GLU A 83 8.67 10.28 3.34
N MET A 84 8.19 9.17 3.92
CA MET A 84 6.79 9.02 4.32
C MET A 84 6.46 9.84 5.58
N ASP A 85 7.44 10.12 6.45
CA ASP A 85 7.28 10.88 7.70
C ASP A 85 5.99 10.48 8.47
N GLY A 86 5.83 9.17 8.66
CA GLY A 86 4.70 8.54 9.34
C GLY A 86 3.37 8.52 8.57
N LEU A 87 3.34 9.01 7.33
CA LEU A 87 2.16 9.11 6.47
C LEU A 87 2.26 8.22 5.24
N THR A 88 1.32 7.29 5.11
CA THR A 88 1.23 6.34 4.01
C THR A 88 0.54 6.94 2.77
N GLY A 89 0.65 6.28 1.62
CA GLY A 89 0.14 6.76 0.34
C GLY A 89 1.14 7.60 -0.46
N CYS A 90 0.85 7.75 -1.75
CA CYS A 90 1.65 8.55 -2.67
C CYS A 90 0.81 9.03 -3.86
N MET A 91 1.30 10.06 -4.55
CA MET A 91 0.75 10.53 -5.82
C MET A 91 1.88 10.58 -6.86
N ALA A 92 1.61 10.08 -8.07
CA ALA A 92 2.50 10.24 -9.20
C ALA A 92 1.93 11.24 -10.19
N GLU A 93 2.80 12.07 -10.76
CA GLU A 93 2.45 13.02 -11.80
C GLU A 93 3.14 12.63 -13.11
N LEU A 94 2.36 12.62 -14.19
CA LEU A 94 2.85 12.44 -15.55
C LEU A 94 2.50 13.69 -16.34
N ASP A 95 3.48 14.56 -16.54
CA ASP A 95 3.37 15.68 -17.46
C ASP A 95 3.91 15.24 -18.83
N THR A 96 3.04 15.30 -19.85
CA THR A 96 3.41 14.94 -21.22
C THR A 96 3.99 16.11 -22.01
N GLY A 97 3.89 17.34 -21.48
CA GLY A 97 4.19 18.58 -22.20
C GLY A 97 3.19 18.94 -23.30
N ILE A 98 2.16 18.12 -23.52
CA ILE A 98 1.13 18.33 -24.54
C ILE A 98 -0.04 19.10 -23.91
N PRO A 99 -0.43 20.27 -24.44
CA PRO A 99 -1.59 21.00 -23.95
C PRO A 99 -2.86 20.16 -23.99
N GLY A 100 -3.58 20.10 -22.87
CA GLY A 100 -4.78 19.29 -22.74
C GLY A 100 -5.33 19.27 -21.31
N PRO A 101 -6.43 18.55 -21.07
CA PRO A 101 -7.00 18.40 -19.75
C PRO A 101 -6.13 17.53 -18.83
N THR A 102 -6.23 17.76 -17.52
CA THR A 102 -5.63 16.90 -16.49
C THR A 102 -6.60 15.80 -16.09
N PHE A 103 -6.12 14.55 -16.06
CA PHE A 103 -6.88 13.39 -15.58
C PHE A 103 -6.34 12.92 -14.23
N GLY A 104 -7.25 12.64 -13.29
CA GLY A 104 -6.91 12.07 -11.98
C GLY A 104 -7.42 10.65 -11.85
N PHE A 105 -6.54 9.75 -11.41
CA PHE A 105 -6.89 8.37 -11.03
C PHE A 105 -6.58 8.17 -9.55
N ARG A 106 -7.49 7.53 -8.82
CA ARG A 106 -7.37 7.34 -7.38
C ARG A 106 -7.74 5.91 -7.03
N PHE A 107 -6.92 5.29 -6.18
CA PHE A 107 -7.09 3.93 -5.71
C PHE A 107 -6.84 3.88 -4.21
N ASP A 108 -7.67 3.15 -3.49
CA ASP A 108 -7.38 2.73 -2.12
C ASP A 108 -6.34 1.62 -2.13
N ILE A 109 -5.52 1.56 -1.08
CA ILE A 109 -4.47 0.55 -0.91
C ILE A 109 -4.59 -0.20 0.42
N ASP A 110 -5.51 0.23 1.29
CA ASP A 110 -5.75 -0.37 2.59
C ASP A 110 -6.66 -1.59 2.51
N CYS A 111 -6.55 -2.46 3.51
CA CYS A 111 -7.43 -3.59 3.69
C CYS A 111 -8.37 -3.41 4.88
N VAL A 112 -9.51 -4.10 4.83
CA VAL A 112 -10.38 -4.25 5.99
C VAL A 112 -9.74 -5.21 6.99
N ALA A 113 -9.83 -4.88 8.28
CA ALA A 113 -9.31 -5.71 9.35
C ALA A 113 -10.23 -6.92 9.62
N VAL A 114 -10.19 -7.91 8.72
CA VAL A 114 -10.93 -9.18 8.84
C VAL A 114 -9.99 -10.37 8.63
N GLN A 115 -10.35 -11.49 9.23
CA GLN A 115 -9.65 -12.74 9.00
C GLN A 115 -10.17 -13.41 7.72
N GLU A 116 -9.24 -13.76 6.82
CA GLU A 116 -9.56 -14.52 5.62
C GLU A 116 -9.92 -15.97 5.94
N SER A 117 -10.83 -16.54 5.13
CA SER A 117 -11.28 -17.92 5.27
C SER A 117 -10.10 -18.91 5.19
N ASN A 118 -10.15 -19.92 6.07
CA ASN A 118 -9.23 -21.05 6.05
C ASN A 118 -9.74 -22.22 5.19
N ASP A 119 -10.88 -22.08 4.53
CA ASP A 119 -11.42 -23.10 3.63
C ASP A 119 -10.41 -23.40 2.51
N ARG A 120 -10.22 -24.70 2.22
CA ARG A 120 -9.34 -25.16 1.14
C ARG A 120 -9.89 -24.80 -0.24
N GLU A 121 -11.20 -24.66 -0.36
CA GLU A 121 -11.87 -24.25 -1.61
C GLU A 121 -11.87 -22.73 -1.81
N HIS A 122 -11.54 -21.94 -0.76
CA HIS A 122 -11.34 -20.50 -0.90
C HIS A 122 -10.17 -20.22 -1.84
N ARG A 123 -10.40 -19.48 -2.92
CA ARG A 123 -9.45 -19.33 -4.03
C ARG A 123 -8.02 -18.93 -3.59
N PRO A 124 -7.82 -17.95 -2.70
CA PRO A 124 -6.49 -17.62 -2.15
C PRO A 124 -5.80 -18.79 -1.43
N SER A 125 -6.55 -19.63 -0.71
CA SER A 125 -6.03 -20.87 -0.11
C SER A 125 -5.65 -21.88 -1.20
N ALA A 126 -6.55 -22.15 -2.13
CA ALA A 126 -6.37 -23.14 -3.20
C ALA A 126 -5.18 -22.81 -4.11
N GLU A 127 -4.96 -21.52 -4.38
CA GLU A 127 -3.89 -21.03 -5.27
C GLU A 127 -2.64 -20.54 -4.50
N GLY A 128 -2.57 -20.74 -3.18
CA GLY A 128 -1.36 -20.51 -2.39
C GLY A 128 -0.98 -19.04 -2.15
N PHE A 129 -1.93 -18.10 -2.27
CA PHE A 129 -1.68 -16.67 -2.01
C PHE A 129 -2.53 -16.10 -0.86
N ARG A 130 -3.11 -16.95 -0.03
CA ARG A 130 -3.86 -16.55 1.17
C ARG A 130 -3.05 -15.62 2.08
N LEU A 131 -3.72 -14.65 2.68
CA LEU A 131 -3.10 -13.80 3.68
C LEU A 131 -2.76 -14.59 4.96
N PRO A 132 -1.61 -14.32 5.59
CA PRO A 132 -1.28 -14.86 6.90
C PRO A 132 -2.15 -14.23 7.98
N VAL A 133 -2.26 -14.88 9.14
CA VAL A 133 -2.94 -14.28 10.31
C VAL A 133 -2.05 -13.15 10.85
N LEU A 134 -2.25 -11.94 10.34
CA LEU A 134 -1.51 -10.74 10.75
C LEU A 134 -2.19 -10.00 11.90
N TRP A 135 -3.51 -10.14 12.03
CA TRP A 135 -4.33 -9.33 12.92
C TRP A 135 -5.25 -10.19 13.81
N PRO A 136 -4.70 -11.02 14.74
CA PRO A 136 -5.48 -12.02 15.47
C PRO A 136 -6.60 -11.45 16.36
N ASN A 137 -6.58 -10.14 16.65
CA ASN A 137 -7.55 -9.47 17.52
C ASN A 137 -8.23 -8.24 16.88
N ALA A 138 -8.04 -8.00 15.58
CA ALA A 138 -8.67 -6.85 14.93
C ALA A 138 -10.14 -7.16 14.65
N ARG A 139 -11.00 -6.92 15.64
CA ARG A 139 -12.42 -6.64 15.39
C ARG A 139 -12.54 -5.13 15.32
N LEU A 140 -12.79 -4.60 14.12
CA LEU A 140 -13.32 -3.25 14.02
C LEU A 140 -14.64 -3.25 14.81
N ARG A 141 -14.76 -2.35 15.79
CA ARG A 141 -16.04 -2.13 16.47
C ARG A 141 -17.07 -1.75 15.39
N PRO A 142 -18.31 -2.27 15.48
CA PRO A 142 -19.35 -2.03 14.49
C PRO A 142 -19.66 -0.54 14.31
#